data_AF-A0A183VD93-F1
#
_entry.id   AF-A0A183VD93-F1
#
_cell.length_a   1.000
_cell.length_b   1.000
_cell.length_c   1.000
_cell.angle_alpha   90.00
_cell.angle_beta   90.00
_cell.angle_gamma   90.00
#
_symmetry.space_group_name_H-M   'P 1'
#
loop_
_entity.id
_entity.type
_entity.pdbx_description
1 polymer ?
#
loop_
_entity_poly.entity_id
_entity_poly.type
_entity_poly.pdbx_seq_one_letter_code
_entity_poly.pdbx_strand_id
1 'polypeptide(L)'
;LVYEQLHRNVIVFGVRMVEQCWSMDEVDLLLSRMDGASLSDCHIRYISEMASYILFLAILITLRLSGRAGERSTERSINDYPSEYLLEGYVYLHAFGIALRHYITLCNRGMSAFYDVWWTWFDLLLLWLISGTWFCWVMTSAIVSQDGLSKLHRRHWVSYDFSIIYDIYFGGACIMGFWKIFYYVQLRRYLGSTVV
;
A
#
# COMPACT_ATOMS: atom_id res chain seq x y z
N LEU A 1 -23.60 15.98 25.69
CA LEU A 1 -23.12 16.26 27.07
C LEU A 1 -23.38 15.09 28.02
N VAL A 2 -24.63 14.69 28.28
CA VAL A 2 -24.92 13.54 29.18
C VAL A 2 -24.34 12.22 28.66
N TYR A 3 -24.43 11.96 27.34
CA TYR A 3 -23.88 10.75 26.73
C TYR A 3 -22.35 10.68 26.82
N GLU A 4 -21.65 11.78 26.53
CA GLU A 4 -20.18 11.90 26.68
C GLU A 4 -19.73 11.62 28.12
N GLN A 5 -20.46 12.14 29.09
CA GLN A 5 -20.14 11.96 30.50
C GLN A 5 -20.38 10.52 30.97
N LEU A 6 -21.45 9.89 30.48
CA LEU A 6 -21.70 8.46 30.72
C LEU A 6 -20.62 7.59 30.06
N HIS A 7 -20.26 7.88 28.82
CA HIS A 7 -19.23 7.17 28.08
C HIS A 7 -17.87 7.24 28.80
N ARG A 8 -17.50 8.44 29.27
CA ARG A 8 -16.29 8.65 30.07
C ARG A 8 -16.31 7.85 31.38
N ASN A 9 -17.44 7.84 32.09
CA ASN A 9 -17.57 7.08 33.35
C ASN A 9 -17.43 5.57 33.12
N VAL A 10 -17.97 5.04 32.02
CA VAL A 10 -17.85 3.62 31.65
C VAL A 10 -16.39 3.28 31.31
N ILE A 11 -15.68 4.13 30.56
CA ILE A 11 -14.25 3.94 30.26
C ILE A 11 -13.43 3.90 31.56
N VAL A 12 -13.64 4.86 32.45
CA VAL A 12 -12.92 4.95 33.74
C VAL A 12 -13.20 3.72 34.61
N PHE A 13 -14.44 3.23 34.62
CA PHE A 13 -14.80 2.00 35.33
C PHE A 13 -14.05 0.79 34.78
N GLY A 14 -13.98 0.64 33.45
CA GLY A 14 -13.25 -0.45 32.79
C GLY A 14 -11.75 -0.45 33.14
N VAL A 15 -11.10 0.70 33.12
CA VAL A 15 -9.68 0.84 33.51
C VAL A 15 -9.46 0.41 34.95
N ARG A 16 -10.32 0.86 35.88
CA ARG A 16 -10.21 0.49 37.30
C ARG A 16 -10.40 -1.00 37.55
N MET A 17 -11.24 -1.67 36.77
CA MET A 17 -11.37 -3.13 36.88
C MET A 17 -10.08 -3.85 36.51
N VAL A 18 -9.39 -3.40 35.46
CA VAL A 18 -8.11 -3.98 35.03
C VAL A 18 -7.00 -3.68 36.04
N GLU A 19 -6.98 -2.49 36.65
CA GLU A 19 -6.02 -2.13 37.72
C GLU A 19 -6.18 -3.01 38.98
N GLN A 20 -7.35 -3.61 39.20
CA GLN A 20 -7.59 -4.50 40.33
C GLN A 20 -7.13 -5.95 40.09
N CYS A 21 -6.76 -6.32 38.86
CA CYS A 21 -6.17 -7.63 38.60
C CYS A 21 -4.77 -7.72 39.22
N TRP A 22 -4.58 -8.70 40.11
CA TRP A 22 -3.35 -8.82 40.90
C TRP A 22 -2.29 -9.68 40.19
N SER A 23 -2.72 -10.59 39.31
CA SER A 23 -1.83 -11.47 38.53
C SER A 23 -1.87 -11.17 37.03
N MET A 24 -0.71 -11.27 36.37
CA MET A 24 -0.61 -11.24 34.90
C MET A 24 -1.45 -12.35 34.26
N ASP A 25 -1.63 -13.50 34.92
CA ASP A 25 -2.44 -14.60 34.41
C ASP A 25 -3.94 -14.22 34.34
N GLU A 26 -4.43 -13.42 35.29
CA GLU A 26 -5.82 -12.95 35.29
C GLU A 26 -6.07 -11.93 34.16
N VAL A 27 -5.09 -11.05 33.93
CA VAL A 27 -5.12 -10.07 32.83
C VAL A 27 -5.06 -10.80 31.49
N ASP A 28 -4.17 -11.77 31.34
CA ASP A 28 -4.06 -12.58 30.13
C ASP A 28 -5.31 -13.44 29.92
N LEU A 29 -5.99 -13.92 30.96
CA LEU A 29 -7.25 -14.64 30.80
C LEU A 29 -8.40 -13.72 30.37
N LEU A 30 -8.45 -12.48 30.90
CA LEU A 30 -9.42 -11.47 30.48
C LEU A 30 -9.20 -11.01 29.04
N LEU A 31 -7.95 -10.87 28.60
CA LEU A 31 -7.58 -10.40 27.26
C LEU A 31 -7.55 -11.54 26.21
N SER A 32 -7.04 -12.72 26.56
CA SER A 32 -6.90 -13.86 25.64
C SER A 32 -8.22 -14.54 25.29
N ARG A 33 -9.30 -14.27 26.05
CA ARG A 33 -10.64 -14.78 25.72
C ARG A 33 -11.09 -14.40 24.29
N MET A 34 -10.46 -13.39 23.67
CA MET A 34 -10.76 -12.96 22.29
C MET A 34 -9.80 -13.50 21.23
N ASP A 35 -8.52 -13.77 21.54
CA ASP A 35 -7.51 -14.05 20.51
C ASP A 35 -6.57 -15.19 20.95
N GLY A 36 -6.82 -16.42 20.48
CA GLY A 36 -5.96 -17.59 20.73
C GLY A 36 -4.61 -17.59 19.99
N ALA A 37 -4.03 -16.42 19.71
CA ALA A 37 -2.78 -16.27 18.96
C ALA A 37 -1.65 -15.78 19.88
N SER A 38 -0.47 -16.41 19.79
CA SER A 38 0.67 -16.01 20.60
C SER A 38 1.23 -14.65 20.16
N LEU A 39 1.67 -13.83 21.12
CA LEU A 39 2.23 -12.51 20.85
C LEU A 39 3.47 -12.59 19.92
N SER A 40 4.29 -13.64 20.07
CA SER A 40 5.45 -13.90 19.20
C SER A 40 5.08 -14.06 17.72
N ASP A 41 3.97 -14.74 17.42
CA ASP A 41 3.54 -14.96 16.04
C ASP A 41 3.12 -13.64 15.36
N CYS A 42 2.51 -12.75 16.14
CA CYS A 42 2.12 -11.42 15.66
C CYS A 42 3.34 -10.56 15.26
N HIS A 43 4.40 -10.58 16.08
CA HIS A 43 5.63 -9.83 15.81
C HIS A 43 6.33 -10.31 14.53
N ILE A 44 6.46 -11.63 14.34
CA ILE A 44 7.11 -12.20 13.16
C ILE A 44 6.33 -11.84 11.90
N ARG A 45 5.00 -11.98 11.95
CA ARG A 45 4.12 -11.61 10.83
C ARG A 45 4.23 -10.13 10.47
N TYR A 46 4.27 -9.25 11.46
CA TYR A 46 4.47 -7.82 11.23
C TYR A 46 5.82 -7.51 10.55
N ILE A 47 6.92 -8.08 11.04
CA ILE A 47 8.26 -7.85 10.46
C ILE A 47 8.32 -8.37 9.03
N SER A 48 7.75 -9.55 8.77
CA SER A 48 7.68 -10.14 7.42
C SER A 48 6.90 -9.23 6.46
N GLU A 49 5.78 -8.69 6.90
CA GLU A 49 4.96 -7.77 6.09
C GLU A 49 5.71 -6.46 5.81
N MET A 50 6.39 -5.90 6.82
CA MET A 50 7.22 -4.71 6.64
C MET A 50 8.37 -4.96 5.67
N ALA A 51 9.05 -6.11 5.77
CA ALA A 51 10.15 -6.47 4.87
C ALA A 51 9.68 -6.63 3.42
N SER A 52 8.54 -7.32 3.21
CA SER A 52 7.89 -7.45 1.90
C SER A 52 7.55 -6.07 1.30
N TYR A 53 7.06 -5.15 2.14
CA TYR A 53 6.74 -3.80 1.72
C TYR A 53 7.98 -2.95 1.36
N ILE A 54 9.06 -3.05 2.14
CA ILE A 54 10.34 -2.39 1.83
C ILE A 54 10.91 -2.91 0.52
N LEU A 55 10.83 -4.22 0.27
CA LEU A 55 11.26 -4.82 -0.99
C LEU A 55 10.44 -4.33 -2.18
N PHE A 56 9.11 -4.25 -2.04
CA PHE A 56 8.23 -3.63 -3.03
C PHE A 56 8.63 -2.18 -3.34
N LEU A 57 8.93 -1.38 -2.32
CA LEU A 57 9.35 0.00 -2.48
C LEU A 57 10.72 0.11 -3.18
N ALA A 58 11.68 -0.75 -2.81
CA ALA A 58 12.99 -0.80 -3.45
C ALA A 58 12.87 -1.15 -4.94
N ILE A 59 11.98 -2.07 -5.30
CA ILE A 59 11.69 -2.43 -6.69
C ILE A 59 11.05 -1.26 -7.44
N LEU A 60 10.07 -0.57 -6.85
CA LEU A 60 9.46 0.63 -7.45
C LEU A 60 10.49 1.73 -7.72
N ILE A 61 11.39 2.00 -6.77
CA ILE A 61 12.45 2.99 -6.95
C ILE A 61 13.43 2.53 -8.03
N THR A 62 13.79 1.25 -8.06
CA THR A 62 14.70 0.69 -9.08
C THR A 62 14.09 0.80 -10.47
N LEU A 63 12.79 0.53 -10.63
CA LEU A 63 12.06 0.72 -11.88
C LEU A 63 12.00 2.21 -12.26
N ARG A 64 11.79 3.12 -11.30
CA ARG A 64 11.77 4.56 -11.57
C ARG A 64 13.14 5.11 -11.99
N LEU A 65 14.22 4.64 -11.37
CA LEU A 65 15.59 5.05 -11.69
C LEU A 65 16.08 4.45 -13.01
N SER A 66 15.70 3.20 -13.30
CA SER A 66 15.99 2.52 -14.57
C SER A 66 15.13 3.06 -15.72
N GLY A 67 13.97 3.63 -15.39
CA GLY A 67 13.02 4.19 -16.34
C GLY A 67 13.56 5.43 -17.06
N ARG A 68 13.77 5.29 -18.37
CA ARG A 68 13.92 6.38 -19.37
C ARG A 68 15.03 7.42 -19.11
N ALA A 69 16.19 6.99 -18.63
CA ALA A 69 17.42 7.81 -18.73
C ALA A 69 18.05 7.69 -20.14
N GLY A 70 18.35 8.82 -20.79
CA GLY A 70 19.11 8.88 -22.05
C GLY A 70 18.37 8.38 -23.30
N GLU A 71 19.03 7.56 -24.10
CA GLU A 71 18.56 7.04 -25.42
C GLU A 71 17.31 6.14 -25.34
N ARG A 72 16.92 5.69 -24.14
CA ARG A 72 15.68 4.92 -23.88
C ARG A 72 14.40 5.76 -23.91
N SER A 73 14.52 7.08 -24.03
CA SER A 73 13.38 8.00 -24.21
C SER A 73 12.75 7.95 -25.61
N THR A 74 13.41 7.26 -26.55
CA THR A 74 12.98 7.08 -27.94
C THR A 74 12.10 5.84 -28.16
N GLU A 75 12.06 4.92 -27.19
CA GLU A 75 11.29 3.68 -27.27
C GLU A 75 9.88 3.91 -26.70
N ARG A 76 8.87 3.68 -27.55
CA ARG A 76 7.44 3.80 -27.20
C ARG A 76 6.95 2.52 -26.50
N SER A 77 7.60 1.39 -26.81
CA SER A 77 7.46 0.11 -26.11
C SER A 77 7.95 0.23 -24.67
N ILE A 78 7.14 -0.24 -23.71
CA ILE A 78 7.45 -0.15 -22.27
C ILE A 78 8.39 -1.29 -21.81
N ASN A 79 8.60 -2.35 -22.61
CA ASN A 79 9.38 -3.52 -22.18
C ASN A 79 10.29 -4.07 -23.28
N ASP A 80 11.45 -3.44 -23.46
CA ASP A 80 12.50 -3.98 -24.34
C ASP A 80 13.45 -4.95 -23.59
N TYR A 81 13.43 -4.97 -22.24
CA TYR A 81 14.30 -5.83 -21.42
C TYR A 81 13.51 -6.85 -20.57
N PRO A 82 13.90 -8.13 -20.57
CA PRO A 82 13.20 -9.17 -19.82
C PRO A 82 13.27 -8.97 -18.30
N SER A 83 14.31 -8.30 -17.79
CA SER A 83 14.42 -7.98 -16.36
C SER A 83 13.37 -6.97 -15.92
N GLU A 84 13.15 -5.91 -16.70
CA GLU A 84 12.19 -4.85 -16.34
C GLU A 84 10.76 -5.40 -16.32
N TYR A 85 10.41 -6.25 -17.29
CA TYR A 85 9.12 -6.95 -17.32
C TYR A 85 8.88 -7.81 -16.07
N LEU A 86 9.90 -8.53 -15.59
CA LEU A 86 9.78 -9.35 -14.38
C LEU A 86 9.61 -8.50 -13.12
N LEU A 87 10.35 -7.40 -13.00
CA LEU A 87 10.20 -6.47 -11.86
C LEU A 87 8.83 -5.78 -11.89
N GLU A 88 8.35 -5.34 -13.06
CA GLU A 88 7.02 -4.74 -13.21
C GLU A 88 5.91 -5.76 -12.89
N GLY A 89 6.06 -7.01 -13.36
CA GLY A 89 5.16 -8.11 -13.01
C GLY A 89 5.10 -8.39 -11.50
N TYR A 90 6.25 -8.31 -10.80
CA TYR A 90 6.29 -8.42 -9.34
C TYR A 90 5.49 -7.30 -8.65
N VAL A 91 5.59 -6.06 -9.13
CA VAL A 91 4.83 -4.91 -8.59
C VAL A 91 3.32 -5.15 -8.71
N TYR A 92 2.84 -5.63 -9.86
CA TYR A 92 1.43 -5.94 -10.04
C TYR A 92 0.95 -7.10 -9.17
N LEU A 93 1.78 -8.15 -9.02
CA LEU A 93 1.46 -9.26 -8.11
C LEU A 93 1.36 -8.79 -6.65
N HIS A 94 2.27 -7.91 -6.22
CA HIS A 94 2.24 -7.32 -4.88
C HIS A 94 0.98 -6.45 -4.69
N ALA A 95 0.63 -5.63 -5.68
CA ALA A 95 -0.59 -4.82 -5.66
C ALA A 95 -1.86 -5.69 -5.57
N PHE A 96 -1.90 -6.81 -6.29
CA PHE A 96 -2.99 -7.79 -6.18
C PHE A 96 -3.09 -8.37 -4.76
N GLY A 97 -1.96 -8.69 -4.12
CA GLY A 97 -1.93 -9.12 -2.72
C GLY A 97 -2.42 -8.05 -1.74
N ILE A 98 -2.15 -6.77 -1.99
CA ILE A 98 -2.74 -5.66 -1.23
C ILE A 98 -4.26 -5.61 -1.46
N ALA A 99 -4.73 -5.69 -2.70
CA ALA A 99 -6.14 -5.66 -3.05
C ALA A 99 -6.93 -6.81 -2.38
N LEU A 100 -6.37 -8.03 -2.38
CA LEU A 100 -7.01 -9.19 -1.77
C LEU A 100 -7.13 -9.05 -0.24
N ARG A 101 -6.11 -8.52 0.43
CA ARG A 101 -6.17 -8.23 1.87
C ARG A 101 -7.21 -7.15 2.19
N HIS A 102 -7.28 -6.12 1.35
CA HIS A 102 -8.33 -5.09 1.44
C HIS A 102 -9.72 -5.69 1.29
N TYR A 103 -9.91 -6.56 0.30
CA TYR A 103 -11.18 -7.25 0.08
C TYR A 103 -11.60 -8.12 1.26
N ILE A 104 -10.69 -8.95 1.81
CA ILE A 104 -10.97 -9.78 2.98
C ILE A 104 -11.34 -8.90 4.19
N THR A 105 -10.62 -7.81 4.39
CA THR A 105 -10.88 -6.89 5.51
C THR A 105 -12.26 -6.22 5.39
N LEU A 106 -12.64 -5.84 4.17
CA LEU A 106 -13.97 -5.31 3.86
C LEU A 106 -15.08 -6.33 4.17
N CYS A 107 -14.89 -7.59 3.77
CA CYS A 107 -15.85 -8.66 4.06
C CYS A 107 -15.99 -8.94 5.56
N ASN A 108 -14.89 -8.90 6.32
CA ASN A 108 -14.89 -9.25 7.74
C ASN A 108 -15.42 -8.12 8.64
N ARG A 109 -15.11 -6.85 8.32
CA ARG A 109 -15.48 -5.68 9.17
C ARG A 109 -16.75 -4.98 8.73
N GLY A 110 -17.20 -5.18 7.48
CA GLY A 110 -18.30 -4.44 6.89
C GLY A 110 -17.88 -3.07 6.33
N MET A 111 -18.69 -2.52 5.43
CA MET A 111 -18.33 -1.34 4.62
C MET A 111 -18.20 -0.05 5.43
N SER A 112 -19.04 0.16 6.46
CA SER A 112 -18.99 1.39 7.28
C SER A 112 -17.72 1.47 8.12
N ALA A 113 -17.42 0.42 8.89
CA ALA A 113 -16.24 0.36 9.75
C ALA A 113 -14.91 0.34 8.98
N PHE A 114 -14.95 -0.04 7.70
CA PHE A 114 -13.76 -0.09 6.84
C PHE A 114 -13.28 1.31 6.42
N TYR A 115 -14.21 2.22 6.12
CA TYR A 115 -13.89 3.58 5.67
C TYR A 115 -13.66 4.59 6.80
N ASP A 116 -13.92 4.20 8.05
CA ASP A 116 -13.60 5.02 9.23
C ASP A 116 -12.09 5.18 9.44
N VAL A 117 -11.29 4.22 8.98
CA VAL A 117 -9.83 4.28 9.08
C VAL A 117 -9.25 5.03 7.89
N TRP A 118 -8.66 6.21 8.16
CA TRP A 118 -8.12 7.09 7.13
C TRP A 118 -7.05 6.43 6.24
N TRP A 119 -6.21 5.54 6.81
CA TRP A 119 -5.17 4.80 6.08
C TRP A 119 -5.71 3.89 4.98
N THR A 120 -6.95 3.41 5.10
CA THR A 120 -7.60 2.58 4.08
C THR A 120 -7.77 3.34 2.77
N TRP A 121 -8.04 4.65 2.83
CA TRP A 121 -8.18 5.50 1.64
C TRP A 121 -6.87 5.66 0.88
N PHE A 122 -5.73 5.76 1.58
CA PHE A 122 -4.42 5.81 0.95
C PHE A 122 -4.11 4.55 0.16
N ASP A 123 -4.44 3.39 0.73
CA ASP A 123 -4.23 2.12 0.05
C ASP A 123 -5.13 1.97 -1.19
N LEU A 124 -6.38 2.42 -1.12
CA LEU A 124 -7.28 2.46 -2.28
C LEU A 124 -6.76 3.37 -3.38
N LEU A 125 -6.23 4.54 -3.01
CA LEU A 125 -5.64 5.49 -3.96
C LEU A 125 -4.38 4.90 -4.61
N LEU A 126 -3.53 4.22 -3.85
CA LEU A 126 -2.37 3.50 -4.37
C LEU A 126 -2.79 2.40 -5.37
N LEU A 127 -3.81 1.61 -5.03
CA LEU A 127 -4.35 0.58 -5.93
C LEU A 127 -4.95 1.18 -7.20
N TRP A 128 -5.62 2.34 -7.10
CA TRP A 128 -6.15 3.06 -8.26
C TRP A 128 -5.03 3.58 -9.18
N LEU A 129 -3.93 4.09 -8.62
CA LEU A 129 -2.80 4.54 -9.43
C LEU A 129 -2.11 3.37 -10.15
N ILE A 130 -1.91 2.23 -9.48
CA ILE A 130 -1.31 1.03 -10.08
C ILE A 130 -2.23 0.39 -11.13
N SER A 131 -3.55 0.39 -10.93
CA SER A 131 -4.47 -0.07 -11.98
C SER A 131 -4.48 0.87 -13.19
N GLY A 132 -4.30 2.17 -12.97
CA GLY A 132 -4.07 3.17 -14.01
C GLY A 132 -2.80 2.90 -14.83
N THR A 133 -1.69 2.50 -14.19
CA THR A 133 -0.46 2.14 -14.92
C THR A 133 -0.66 0.90 -15.77
N TRP A 134 -1.30 -0.14 -15.23
CA TRP A 134 -1.63 -1.35 -15.99
C TRP A 134 -2.48 -1.04 -17.22
N PHE A 135 -3.52 -0.22 -17.05
CA PHE A 135 -4.37 0.19 -18.15
C PHE A 135 -3.59 0.95 -19.24
N CYS A 136 -2.77 1.94 -18.85
CA CYS A 136 -1.96 2.70 -19.80
C CYS A 136 -0.92 1.82 -20.51
N TRP A 137 -0.39 0.80 -19.83
CA TRP A 137 0.51 -0.19 -20.42
C TRP A 137 -0.18 -0.99 -21.53
N VAL A 138 -1.36 -1.54 -21.24
CA VAL A 138 -2.16 -2.29 -22.23
C VAL A 138 -2.49 -1.40 -23.43
N MET A 139 -2.96 -0.18 -23.20
CA MET A 139 -3.30 0.76 -24.27
C MET A 139 -2.09 1.14 -25.13
N THR A 140 -0.93 1.34 -24.51
CA THR A 140 0.32 1.60 -25.24
C THR A 140 0.69 0.40 -26.11
N SER A 141 0.57 -0.83 -25.59
CA SER A 141 0.87 -2.04 -26.36
C SER A 141 -0.09 -2.23 -27.57
N ALA A 142 -1.37 -1.89 -27.42
CA ALA A 142 -2.36 -1.94 -28.49
C ALA A 142 -2.09 -0.89 -29.58
N ILE A 143 -1.65 0.31 -29.21
CA ILE A 143 -1.34 1.36 -30.18
C ILE A 143 -0.07 1.01 -30.98
N VAL A 144 0.95 0.48 -30.31
CA VAL A 144 2.19 0.06 -30.99
C VAL A 144 1.92 -1.07 -32.00
N SER A 145 0.99 -1.98 -31.69
CA SER A 145 0.62 -3.05 -32.64
C SER A 145 -0.21 -2.54 -33.83
N GLN A 146 -0.96 -1.46 -33.68
CA GLN A 146 -1.73 -0.82 -34.76
C GLN A 146 -0.87 0.09 -35.66
N ASP A 147 -0.04 0.96 -35.06
CA ASP A 147 0.76 1.95 -35.78
C ASP A 147 2.04 1.35 -36.40
N GLY A 148 2.55 0.25 -35.85
CA GLY A 148 3.82 -0.38 -36.26
C GLY A 148 5.08 0.45 -35.93
N LEU A 149 4.92 1.64 -35.33
CA LEU A 149 6.00 2.56 -34.96
C LEU A 149 6.42 2.36 -33.50
N SER A 150 7.36 1.42 -33.28
CA SER A 150 7.88 1.09 -31.94
C SER A 150 8.89 2.11 -31.39
N LYS A 151 9.57 2.86 -32.28
CA LYS A 151 10.60 3.84 -31.94
C LYS A 151 10.21 5.21 -32.48
N LEU A 152 9.95 6.16 -31.57
CA LEU A 152 9.63 7.53 -31.90
C LEU A 152 10.30 8.45 -30.89
N HIS A 153 11.04 9.44 -31.38
CA HIS A 153 11.72 10.39 -30.50
C HIS A 153 10.71 11.24 -29.72
N ARG A 154 10.92 11.37 -28.39
CA ARG A 154 10.02 12.00 -27.41
C ARG A 154 9.46 13.36 -27.82
N ARG A 155 10.22 14.14 -28.62
CA ARG A 155 9.80 15.45 -29.13
C ARG A 155 8.57 15.40 -30.05
N HIS A 156 8.31 14.27 -30.69
CA HIS A 156 7.21 14.08 -31.64
C HIS A 156 6.01 13.36 -31.02
N TRP A 157 6.04 13.10 -29.71
CA TRP A 157 4.93 12.45 -29.02
C TRP A 157 3.75 13.41 -28.92
N VAL A 158 2.54 12.87 -29.12
CA VAL A 158 1.31 13.61 -28.91
C VAL A 158 1.18 13.86 -27.41
N SER A 159 0.76 15.06 -27.01
CA SER A 159 0.69 15.44 -25.59
C SER A 159 -0.18 14.52 -24.73
N TYR A 160 -1.10 13.75 -25.35
CA TYR A 160 -2.00 12.80 -24.70
C TYR A 160 -1.61 11.33 -24.92
N ASP A 161 -0.36 11.05 -25.29
CA ASP A 161 0.12 9.68 -25.46
C ASP A 161 0.03 8.91 -24.13
N PHE A 162 -0.52 7.69 -24.19
CA PHE A 162 -0.70 6.81 -23.02
C PHE A 162 0.62 6.49 -22.31
N SER A 163 1.75 6.54 -23.00
CA SER A 163 3.08 6.37 -22.41
C SER A 163 3.49 7.52 -21.48
N ILE A 164 3.04 8.75 -21.75
CA ILE A 164 3.25 9.91 -20.87
C ILE A 164 2.32 9.81 -19.66
N ILE A 165 1.07 9.45 -19.91
CA ILE A 165 0.06 9.26 -18.86
C ILE A 165 0.53 8.15 -17.90
N TYR A 166 1.09 7.06 -18.43
CA TYR A 166 1.73 6.01 -17.63
C TYR A 166 2.81 6.56 -16.68
N ASP A 167 3.71 7.43 -17.16
CA ASP A 167 4.78 8.00 -16.31
C ASP A 167 4.25 8.86 -15.16
N ILE A 168 3.09 9.51 -15.36
CA ILE A 168 2.38 10.30 -14.35
C ILE A 168 1.77 9.38 -13.30
N TYR A 169 1.01 8.35 -13.71
CA TYR A 169 0.41 7.37 -12.80
C TYR A 169 1.48 6.61 -12.02
N PHE A 170 2.54 6.17 -12.69
CA PHE A 170 3.64 5.43 -12.07
C PHE A 170 4.43 6.32 -11.09
N GLY A 171 4.67 7.59 -11.45
CA GLY A 171 5.27 8.57 -10.55
C GLY A 171 4.41 8.83 -9.31
N GLY A 172 3.10 8.99 -9.49
CA GLY A 172 2.15 9.14 -8.39
C GLY A 172 2.15 7.91 -7.46
N ALA A 173 2.18 6.71 -8.03
CA ALA A 173 2.23 5.47 -7.27
C ALA A 173 3.51 5.36 -6.43
N CYS A 174 4.66 5.81 -6.96
CA CYS A 174 5.91 5.86 -6.20
C CYS A 174 5.82 6.81 -4.99
N ILE A 175 5.23 7.99 -5.16
CA ILE A 175 5.04 8.96 -4.07
C ILE A 175 4.11 8.39 -2.99
N MET A 176 2.99 7.81 -3.41
CA MET A 176 2.03 7.20 -2.48
C MET A 176 2.60 5.97 -1.78
N GLY A 177 3.40 5.16 -2.47
CA GLY A 177 4.15 4.06 -1.85
C GLY A 177 5.12 4.55 -0.78
N PHE A 178 5.85 5.63 -1.05
CA PHE A 178 6.73 6.21 -0.02
C PHE A 178 5.96 6.72 1.19
N TRP A 179 4.81 7.38 0.97
CA TRP A 179 3.97 7.87 2.07
C TRP A 179 3.52 6.74 2.99
N LYS A 180 3.14 5.58 2.45
CA LYS A 180 2.68 4.45 3.26
C LYS A 180 3.75 3.91 4.24
N ILE A 181 5.02 4.24 4.11
CA ILE A 181 6.04 3.95 5.14
C ILE A 181 5.66 4.60 6.49
N PHE A 182 5.03 5.77 6.49
CA PHE A 182 4.62 6.45 7.72
C PHE A 182 3.67 5.61 8.57
N TYR A 183 2.83 4.77 7.95
CA TYR A 183 1.98 3.82 8.67
C TYR A 183 2.79 2.86 9.54
N TYR A 184 3.90 2.32 9.02
CA TYR A 184 4.78 1.43 9.78
C TYR A 184 5.57 2.18 10.86
N VAL A 185 5.93 3.44 10.62
CA VAL A 185 6.64 4.30 11.58
C VAL A 185 5.77 4.64 12.79
N GLN A 186 4.46 4.83 12.62
CA GLN A 186 3.52 5.07 13.72
C GLN A 186 3.52 3.97 14.78
N LEU A 187 3.78 2.71 14.39
CA LEU A 187 3.85 1.59 15.35
C LEU A 187 5.09 1.64 16.27
N ARG A 188 6.11 2.45 15.95
CA ARG A 188 7.29 2.60 16.82
C ARG A 188 6.96 3.53 17.98
N ARG A 189 7.04 3.03 19.21
CA ARG A 189 6.72 3.75 20.46
C ARG A 189 7.34 5.16 20.58
N TYR A 190 8.55 5.37 20.07
CA TYR A 190 9.23 6.67 20.13
C TYR A 190 8.77 7.67 19.06
N LEU A 191 8.27 7.19 17.92
CA LEU A 191 7.85 8.03 16.78
C LEU A 191 6.33 8.16 16.71
N GLY A 192 5.58 7.19 17.23
CA GLY A 192 4.12 7.18 17.24
C GLY A 192 3.53 8.40 17.95
N SER A 193 4.10 8.82 19.08
CA SER A 193 3.62 10.01 19.80
C SER A 193 3.87 11.34 19.07
N THR A 194 4.72 11.37 18.05
CA THR A 194 4.98 12.57 17.24
C THR A 194 4.12 12.59 15.98
N VAL A 195 3.60 11.43 15.56
CA VAL A 195 2.87 11.26 14.30
C VAL A 195 1.35 11.13 14.51
N VAL A 196 0.91 10.79 15.74
CA VAL A 196 -0.50 10.81 16.19
C VAL A 196 -0.84 12.19 16.76
#